data_AF-A0A431UU64-F1
#
_entry.id   AF-A0A431UU64-F1
#
_cell.length_a   1.000
_cell.length_b   1.000
_cell.length_c   1.000
_cell.angle_alpha   90.00
_cell.angle_beta   90.00
_cell.angle_gamma   90.00
#
_symmetry.space_group_name_H-M   'P 1'
#
loop_
_entity.id
_entity.type
_entity.pdbx_description
1 polymer ?
#
loop_
_entity_poly.entity_id
_entity_poly.type
_entity_poly.pdbx_seq_one_letter_code
_entity_poly.pdbx_strand_id
1 'polypeptide(L)' 'MTIAVLGSIFLWIISLLILYFVISSAVKDGIDKSEVGQIIINKYGDKEKIVPISDEEIEKELEDEFKK' A
#
# COMPACT_ATOMS: atom_id res chain seq x y z
N MET A 1 23.51 -3.57 37.74
CA MET A 1 23.74 -2.45 36.79
C MET A 1 23.32 -2.83 35.36
N THR A 2 23.64 -4.02 34.86
CA THR A 2 23.36 -4.46 33.48
C THR A 2 21.86 -4.66 33.13
N ILE A 3 21.08 -5.27 34.02
CA ILE A 3 19.67 -5.62 33.75
C ILE A 3 18.78 -4.36 33.65
N ALA A 4 19.04 -3.35 34.47
CA ALA A 4 18.29 -2.10 34.46
C ALA A 4 18.51 -1.32 33.14
N VAL A 5 19.76 -1.28 32.65
CA VAL A 5 20.09 -0.66 31.36
C VAL A 5 19.42 -1.43 30.22
N LEU A 6 19.46 -2.77 30.24
CA LEU A 6 18.82 -3.60 29.22
C LEU A 6 17.28 -3.41 29.20
N GLY A 7 16.65 -3.33 30.37
CA GLY A 7 15.23 -3.02 30.49
C GLY A 7 14.86 -1.64 29.94
N SER A 8 15.69 -0.62 30.21
CA SER A 8 15.46 0.73 29.68
C SER A 8 15.57 0.80 28.15
N ILE A 9 16.52 0.06 27.55
CA ILE A 9 16.68 -0.05 26.10
C ILE A 9 15.46 -0.75 25.48
N PHE A 10 14.98 -1.82 26.11
CA PHE A 10 13.79 -2.54 25.65
C PHE A 10 12.53 -1.66 25.67
N LEU A 11 12.33 -0.87 26.73
CA LEU A 11 11.23 0.09 26.81
C LEU A 11 11.33 1.18 25.74
N TRP A 12 12.55 1.64 25.44
CA TRP A 12 12.80 2.61 24.37
C TRP A 12 12.40 2.05 23.00
N ILE A 13 12.78 0.80 22.70
CA ILE A 13 12.41 0.14 21.44
C ILE A 13 10.90 -0.01 21.33
N ILE A 14 10.21 -0.42 22.40
CA ILE A 14 8.75 -0.53 22.43
C ILE A 14 8.11 0.84 22.18
N SER A 15 8.62 1.90 22.82
CA SER A 15 8.09 3.25 22.64
C SER A 15 8.22 3.72 21.18
N LEU A 16 9.36 3.46 20.54
CA LEU A 16 9.58 3.76 19.13
C LEU A 16 8.66 2.96 18.20
N LEU A 17 8.40 1.68 18.52
CA LEU A 17 7.46 0.84 17.77
C LEU A 17 6.04 1.37 17.87
N ILE A 18 5.59 1.76 19.07
CA ILE A 18 4.26 2.36 19.27
C ILE A 18 4.16 3.68 18.51
N LEU A 19 5.17 4.54 18.61
CA LEU A 19 5.21 5.81 17.90
C LEU A 19 5.15 5.62 16.37
N TYR A 20 5.93 4.68 15.83
CA TYR A 20 5.88 4.32 14.43
C TYR A 20 4.48 3.86 14.02
N PHE A 21 3.84 3.00 14.81
CA PHE A 21 2.50 2.50 14.51
C PHE A 21 1.47 3.63 14.51
N VAL A 22 1.53 4.55 15.48
CA VAL A 22 0.63 5.71 15.55
C VAL A 22 0.80 6.61 14.34
N ILE A 23 2.03 6.96 13.97
CA ILE A 23 2.29 7.81 12.79
C ILE A 23 1.87 7.06 11.52
N SER A 24 2.22 5.78 11.39
CA SER A 24 1.87 4.98 10.23
C SER A 24 0.36 4.82 10.09
N SER A 25 -0.38 4.55 11.17
CA SER A 25 -1.84 4.45 11.13
C SER A 25 -2.46 5.80 10.82
N ALA A 26 -2.04 6.87 11.51
CA ALA A 26 -2.57 8.21 11.28
C ALA A 26 -2.30 8.72 9.85
N VAL A 27 -1.10 8.45 9.30
CA VAL A 27 -0.72 8.86 7.95
C VAL A 27 -1.37 7.96 6.91
N LYS A 28 -1.32 6.63 7.06
CA LYS A 28 -1.89 5.70 6.08
C LYS A 28 -3.41 5.77 6.06
N ASP A 29 -4.07 5.73 7.23
CA ASP A 29 -5.52 5.92 7.32
C ASP A 29 -5.92 7.35 6.91
N GLY A 30 -5.06 8.34 7.19
CA GLY A 30 -5.24 9.71 6.77
C GLY A 30 -5.20 9.88 5.24
N ILE A 31 -4.23 9.27 4.57
CA ILE A 31 -4.13 9.28 3.10
C ILE A 31 -5.27 8.48 2.47
N ASP A 32 -5.58 7.29 3.00
CA ASP A 32 -6.63 6.42 2.45
C ASP A 32 -8.04 7.03 2.56
N LYS A 33 -8.31 7.82 3.62
CA LYS A 33 -9.62 8.49 3.81
C LYS A 33 -9.69 9.93 3.32
N SER A 34 -8.56 10.57 3.02
CA SER A 34 -8.51 11.96 2.54
C SER A 34 -8.86 12.05 1.06
N GLU A 35 -9.67 13.05 0.68
CA GLU A 35 -9.95 13.36 -0.73
C GLU A 35 -8.66 13.64 -1.52
N VAL A 36 -7.71 14.35 -0.92
CA VAL A 36 -6.41 14.67 -1.54
C VAL A 36 -5.57 13.41 -1.70
N GLY A 37 -5.56 12.53 -0.69
CA GLY A 37 -4.86 11.25 -0.74
C GLY A 37 -5.42 10.33 -1.82
N GLN A 38 -6.74 10.23 -1.93
CA GLN A 38 -7.41 9.49 -3.00
C GLN A 38 -7.11 10.07 -4.39
N ILE A 39 -7.07 11.40 -4.54
CA ILE A 39 -6.70 12.04 -5.81
C ILE A 39 -5.26 11.70 -6.21
N ILE A 40 -4.32 11.72 -5.25
CA ILE A 40 -2.92 11.35 -5.50
C ILE A 40 -2.82 9.86 -5.88
N ILE A 41 -3.49 8.98 -5.14
CA ILE A 41 -3.57 7.54 -5.45
C ILE A 41 -4.23 7.29 -6.82
N ASN A 42 -5.22 8.09 -7.22
CA ASN A 42 -5.89 7.95 -8.51
C ASN A 42 -5.09 8.51 -9.69
N LYS A 43 -4.27 9.55 -9.48
CA LYS A 43 -3.48 10.22 -10.53
C LYS A 43 -2.06 9.67 -10.68
N TYR A 44 -1.46 9.23 -9.58
CA TYR A 44 -0.04 8.87 -9.49
C TYR A 44 0.20 7.53 -8.81
N GLY A 45 -0.78 7.00 -8.08
CA GLY A 45 -0.72 5.64 -7.60
C GLY A 45 -0.75 4.72 -8.81
N ASP A 46 0.29 3.92 -8.97
CA ASP A 46 0.33 2.83 -9.94
C ASP A 46 -0.68 1.77 -9.47
N LYS A 47 -1.95 2.08 -9.67
CA LYS A 47 -2.97 1.08 -9.74
C LYS A 47 -2.64 0.40 -11.05
N GLU A 48 -1.94 -0.72 -10.97
CA GLU A 48 -2.24 -1.85 -11.83
C GLU A 48 -3.75 -2.04 -11.71
N LYS A 49 -4.50 -1.27 -12.50
CA LYS A 49 -5.81 -1.67 -12.96
C LYS A 49 -5.45 -2.87 -13.79
N ILE A 50 -5.39 -4.03 -13.15
CA ILE A 50 -5.70 -5.28 -13.80
C ILE A 50 -7.13 -5.03 -14.26
N VAL A 51 -7.27 -4.42 -15.45
CA VAL A 51 -8.51 -4.50 -16.20
C VAL A 51 -8.66 -6.00 -16.37
N PRO A 52 -9.67 -6.64 -15.77
CA PRO A 52 -9.95 -8.01 -16.12
C PRO A 52 -10.43 -7.95 -17.56
N ILE A 53 -9.49 -8.03 -18.50
CA ILE A 53 -9.80 -8.25 -19.90
C ILE A 53 -10.55 -9.58 -19.88
N SER A 54 -11.81 -9.58 -20.30
CA SER A 54 -12.57 -10.82 -20.34
C SER A 54 -11.94 -11.75 -21.36
N ASP A 55 -12.01 -13.06 -21.11
CA ASP A 55 -11.48 -14.07 -22.03
C ASP A 55 -12.07 -13.88 -23.45
N GLU A 56 -13.32 -13.40 -23.56
CA GLU A 56 -13.99 -13.03 -24.82
C GLU A 56 -13.30 -11.91 -25.60
N GLU A 57 -12.71 -10.92 -24.93
CA GLU A 57 -11.99 -9.82 -25.59
C GLU A 57 -10.62 -10.29 -26.08
N ILE A 58 -9.97 -11.19 -25.33
CA ILE A 58 -8.70 -11.84 -25.70
C ILE A 58 -8.89 -12.75 -26.92
N GLU A 59 -9.89 -13.63 -26.90
CA GLU A 59 -10.18 -14.55 -28.00
C GLU A 59 -10.47 -13.80 -29.30
N LYS A 60 -11.20 -12.70 -29.21
CA LYS A 60 -11.55 -11.88 -30.37
C LYS A 60 -10.35 -11.18 -30.99
N GLU A 61 -9.45 -10.61 -30.18
CA GLU A 61 -8.21 -10.01 -30.68
C GLU A 61 -7.30 -11.05 -31.35
N LEU A 62 -7.15 -12.24 -30.75
CA LEU A 62 -6.37 -13.34 -31.32
C LEU A 62 -6.93 -13.82 -32.67
N GLU A 63 -8.25 -14.04 -32.76
CA GLU A 63 -8.87 -14.45 -34.02
C GLU A 63 -8.70 -13.43 -35.15
N ASP A 64 -8.79 -12.13 -34.83
CA ASP A 64 -8.62 -11.07 -35.81
C ASP A 64 -7.16 -10.92 -36.26
N GLU A 65 -6.18 -11.26 -35.42
CA GLU A 65 -4.76 -11.32 -35.79
C GLU A 65 -4.47 -12.49 -36.74
N PHE A 66 -5.07 -13.66 -36.53
CA PHE A 66 -4.91 -14.84 -37.39
C PHE A 66 -5.70 -14.79 -38.70
N LYS A 67 -6.68 -13.89 -38.83
CA LYS A 67 -7.48 -13.67 -40.05
C LYS A 67 -6.90 -12.57 -40.97
N LYS A 68 -5.83 -11.90 -40.56
CA LYS A 68 -5.11 -10.90 -41.35
C LYS A 68 -4.00 -11.51 -42.19
#